data_AF-A0A3D3AAF6-F1
#
_entry.id   AF-A0A3D3AAF6-F1
#
_cell.length_a   1.000
_cell.length_b   1.000
_cell.length_c   1.000
_cell.angle_alpha   90.00
_cell.angle_beta   90.00
_cell.angle_gamma   90.00
#
_symmetry.space_group_name_H-M   'P 1'
#
loop_
_entity.id
_entity.type
_entity.pdbx_description
1 polymer ?
#
loop_
_entity_poly.entity_id
_entity_poly.type
_entity_poly.pdbx_seq_one_letter_code
_entity_poly.pdbx_strand_id
1 'polypeptide(L)'
;EHPTQALLDALSIRRRLGKLQGLCVAICGDITHSRVARSNLLLLNAMGAQVHLIGPQTLLPVGAEKLGARVFTDMREGLEGCDIVMMLRIQNERMEGALIPSVR
;
A
#
# COMPACT_ATOMS: atom_id res chain seq x y z
N GLU A 1 12.17 -4.42 -4.93
CA GLU A 1 11.04 -4.09 -5.84
C GLU A 1 10.48 -5.36 -6.47
N HIS A 2 9.27 -5.30 -7.01
CA HIS A 2 8.62 -6.38 -7.76
C HIS A 2 7.85 -5.82 -8.99
N PRO A 3 8.55 -5.25 -10.00
CA PRO A 3 7.93 -4.38 -11.00
C PRO A 3 6.84 -5.06 -11.85
N THR A 4 7.02 -6.33 -12.20
CA THR A 4 6.04 -7.10 -12.98
C THR A 4 4.72 -7.29 -12.24
N GLN A 5 4.74 -7.39 -10.91
CA GLN A 5 3.52 -7.49 -10.11
C GLN A 5 2.78 -6.16 -10.10
N ALA A 6 3.49 -5.04 -9.94
CA ALA A 6 2.87 -3.72 -10.01
C ALA A 6 2.21 -3.47 -11.38
N LEU A 7 2.84 -3.90 -12.47
CA LEU A 7 2.24 -3.83 -13.80
C LEU A 7 0.96 -4.69 -13.92
N LEU A 8 0.96 -5.89 -13.32
CA LEU A 8 -0.22 -6.76 -13.30
C LEU A 8 -1.36 -6.16 -12.46
N ASP A 9 -1.03 -5.56 -11.31
CA ASP A 9 -2.00 -4.90 -10.44
C ASP A 9 -2.62 -3.68 -11.16
N ALA A 10 -1.78 -2.83 -11.77
CA ALA A 10 -2.23 -1.68 -12.55
C ALA A 10 -3.07 -2.09 -13.78
N LEU A 11 -2.70 -3.18 -14.46
CA LEU A 11 -3.50 -3.74 -15.55
C LEU A 11 -4.87 -4.20 -15.04
N SER A 12 -4.91 -4.85 -13.89
CA SER A 12 -6.15 -5.34 -13.27
C SER A 12 -7.08 -4.18 -12.89
N ILE A 13 -6.53 -3.13 -12.26
CA ILE A 13 -7.26 -1.91 -11.94
C ILE A 13 -7.82 -1.26 -13.22
N ARG A 14 -6.97 -1.07 -14.24
CA ARG A 14 -7.38 -0.44 -15.50
C ARG A 14 -8.47 -1.25 -16.22
N ARG A 15 -8.40 -2.58 -16.19
CA ARG A 15 -9.45 -3.44 -16.76
C ARG A 15 -10.79 -3.30 -16.02
N ARG A 16 -10.75 -3.10 -14.69
CA ARG A 16 -11.96 -3.02 -13.87
C ARG A 16 -12.61 -1.64 -13.88
N LEU A 17 -11.82 -0.57 -13.87
CA LEU A 17 -12.27 0.81 -13.69
C LEU A 17 -12.02 1.70 -14.91
N GLY A 18 -11.37 1.19 -15.96
CA GLY A 18 -11.08 1.91 -17.21
C GLY A 18 -9.92 2.91 -17.13
N LYS A 19 -9.52 3.32 -15.94
CA LYS A 19 -8.47 4.32 -15.70
C LYS A 19 -7.64 4.00 -14.45
N LEU A 20 -6.54 4.73 -14.29
CA LEU A 20 -5.71 4.76 -13.08
C LEU A 20 -5.66 6.18 -12.49
N GLN A 21 -5.60 7.19 -13.36
CA GLN A 21 -5.53 8.59 -12.96
C GLN A 21 -6.75 9.03 -12.14
N GLY A 22 -6.45 9.74 -11.05
CA GLY A 22 -7.44 10.29 -10.12
C GLY A 22 -8.07 9.27 -9.19
N LEU A 23 -7.66 7.99 -9.24
CA LEU A 23 -8.10 7.00 -8.28
C LEU A 23 -7.34 7.13 -6.96
N CYS A 24 -8.01 6.82 -5.86
CA CYS A 24 -7.40 6.67 -4.54
C CYS A 24 -7.23 5.18 -4.21
N VAL A 25 -5.99 4.74 -4.00
CA VAL A 25 -5.62 3.34 -3.75
C VAL A 25 -5.02 3.21 -2.35
N ALA A 26 -5.68 2.44 -1.48
CA ALA A 26 -5.14 2.04 -0.20
C ALA A 26 -4.31 0.76 -0.31
N ILE A 27 -3.10 0.77 0.23
CA ILE A 27 -2.26 -0.42 0.41
C ILE A 27 -2.15 -0.66 1.91
N CYS A 28 -2.61 -1.82 2.39
CA CYS A 28 -2.79 -2.08 3.82
C CYS A 28 -1.99 -3.30 4.27
N GLY A 29 -1.21 -3.19 5.36
CA GLY A 29 -0.53 -4.33 5.99
C GLY A 29 0.97 -4.14 6.20
N ASP A 30 1.77 -5.20 5.97
CA ASP A 30 3.24 -5.16 6.13
C ASP A 30 3.91 -4.46 4.94
N ILE A 31 3.97 -3.12 4.99
CA ILE A 31 4.46 -2.29 3.89
C ILE A 31 5.98 -2.20 3.91
N THR A 32 6.60 -2.12 5.10
CA THR A 32 8.06 -2.05 5.28
C THR A 32 8.79 -3.17 4.54
N HIS A 33 8.26 -4.40 4.57
CA HIS A 33 8.89 -5.57 3.95
C HIS A 33 8.34 -5.90 2.55
N SER A 34 7.33 -5.16 2.07
CA SER A 34 6.67 -5.46 0.82
C SER A 34 7.36 -4.81 -0.37
N ARG A 35 8.14 -5.62 -1.09
CA ARG A 35 8.69 -5.25 -2.41
C ARG A 35 7.60 -4.90 -3.42
N VAL A 36 6.39 -5.44 -3.27
CA VAL A 36 5.21 -5.15 -4.11
C VAL A 36 4.63 -3.78 -3.78
N ALA A 37 4.48 -3.44 -2.49
CA ALA A 37 3.94 -2.14 -2.07
C ALA A 37 4.78 -0.98 -2.59
N ARG A 38 6.12 -1.08 -2.50
CA ARG A 38 7.03 -0.08 -3.05
C ARG A 38 6.88 0.08 -4.56
N SER A 39 6.80 -1.02 -5.31
CA SER A 39 6.62 -0.94 -6.77
C SER A 39 5.26 -0.38 -7.17
N ASN A 40 4.19 -0.72 -6.44
CA ASN A 40 2.87 -0.14 -6.66
C ASN A 40 2.83 1.34 -6.32
N LEU A 41 3.43 1.77 -5.21
CA LEU A 41 3.50 3.20 -4.86
C LEU A 41 4.11 4.04 -5.99
N LEU A 42 5.27 3.62 -6.50
CA LEU A 42 5.95 4.34 -7.58
C LEU A 42 5.14 4.35 -8.87
N LEU A 43 4.63 3.18 -9.29
CA LEU A 43 3.87 3.06 -10.53
C LEU A 43 2.55 3.83 -10.47
N LEU A 44 1.76 3.66 -9.40
CA LEU A 44 0.44 4.27 -9.27
C LEU A 44 0.55 5.80 -9.18
N ASN A 45 1.53 6.32 -8.42
CA ASN A 45 1.81 7.75 -8.40
C ASN A 45 2.21 8.28 -9.79
N ALA A 46 3.08 7.57 -10.52
CA ALA A 46 3.46 7.95 -11.88
C ALA A 46 2.26 7.92 -12.86
N MET A 47 1.26 7.07 -12.61
CA MET A 47 0.02 6.98 -13.39
C MET A 47 -1.07 7.97 -12.92
N GLY A 48 -0.75 8.85 -11.96
CA GLY A 48 -1.65 9.88 -11.46
C GLY A 48 -2.72 9.40 -10.49
N ALA A 49 -2.56 8.22 -9.89
CA ALA A 49 -3.36 7.79 -8.75
C ALA A 49 -2.78 8.38 -7.45
N GLN A 50 -3.62 8.48 -6.42
CA GLN A 50 -3.21 8.81 -5.06
C GLN A 50 -3.07 7.53 -4.25
N VAL A 51 -1.97 7.36 -3.54
CA VAL A 51 -1.72 6.15 -2.74
C VAL A 51 -1.79 6.45 -1.25
N HIS A 52 -2.65 5.72 -0.55
CA HIS A 52 -2.70 5.67 0.91
C HIS A 52 -1.94 4.42 1.38
N LEU A 53 -1.01 4.59 2.30
CA LEU A 53 -0.31 3.52 2.99
C LEU A 53 -0.88 3.41 4.40
N ILE A 54 -1.42 2.24 4.73
CA ILE A 54 -2.14 2.03 5.98
C ILE A 54 -1.57 0.85 6.73
N GLY A 55 -1.15 1.07 7.97
CA GLY A 55 -0.66 0.00 8.82
C GLY A 55 -0.16 0.50 10.18
N PRO A 56 0.16 -0.42 11.10
CA PRO A 56 0.83 -0.06 12.34
C PRO A 56 2.14 0.69 12.05
N GLN A 57 2.52 1.61 12.94
CA GLN A 57 3.75 2.42 12.78
C GLN A 57 5.00 1.56 12.57
N THR A 58 5.06 0.37 13.17
CA THR A 58 6.17 -0.60 13.01
C THR A 58 6.24 -1.24 11.64
N LEU A 59 5.15 -1.21 10.86
CA LEU A 59 5.02 -1.83 9.54
C LEU A 59 4.97 -0.81 8.40
N LEU A 60 5.20 0.47 8.70
CA LEU A 60 5.26 1.56 7.73
C LEU A 60 6.71 1.99 7.48
N PRO A 61 7.12 2.18 6.20
CA PRO A 61 8.47 2.60 5.89
C PRO A 61 8.67 4.08 6.23
N VAL A 62 9.83 4.39 6.82
CA VAL A 62 10.21 5.77 7.18
C VAL A 62 10.34 6.62 5.91
N GLY A 63 9.68 7.79 5.90
CA GLY A 63 9.76 8.76 4.81
C GLY A 63 8.97 8.38 3.56
N ALA A 64 7.98 7.50 3.68
CA ALA A 64 7.09 7.13 2.58
C ALA A 64 6.34 8.34 2.00
N GLU A 65 6.09 9.38 2.80
CA GLU A 65 5.48 10.63 2.35
C GLU A 65 6.33 11.33 1.29
N LYS A 66 7.66 11.21 1.37
CA LYS A 66 8.58 11.77 0.36
C LYS A 66 8.47 11.08 -0.99
N LEU A 67 7.91 9.88 -1.03
CA LEU A 67 7.62 9.12 -2.25
C LEU A 67 6.20 9.40 -2.78
N GLY A 68 5.47 10.35 -2.19
CA GLY A 68 4.14 10.76 -2.61
C GLY A 68 3.00 9.92 -2.02
N ALA A 69 3.26 9.13 -0.98
CA ALA A 69 2.21 8.45 -0.23
C ALA A 69 1.55 9.37 0.80
N ARG A 70 0.28 9.15 1.09
CA ARG A 70 -0.32 9.56 2.38
C ARG A 70 -0.26 8.38 3.33
N VAL A 71 0.18 8.62 4.57
CA VAL A 71 0.44 7.55 5.54
C VAL A 71 -0.58 7.64 6.66
N PHE A 72 -1.19 6.51 6.98
CA PHE A 72 -2.22 6.39 8.01
C PHE A 72 -1.92 5.23 8.95
N THR A 73 -2.20 5.42 10.23
CA THR A 73 -2.10 4.36 11.25
C THR A 73 -3.45 3.84 11.70
N ASP A 74 -4.53 4.57 11.41
CA ASP A 74 -5.91 4.12 11.59
C ASP A 74 -6.51 3.65 10.26
N MET A 75 -7.14 2.48 10.29
CA MET A 75 -7.74 1.87 9.10
C MET A 75 -8.99 2.60 8.62
N ARG A 76 -9.79 3.20 9.51
CA ARG A 76 -11.03 3.89 9.10
C ARG A 76 -10.67 5.19 8.40
N GLU A 77 -9.77 5.97 8.98
CA GLU A 77 -9.28 7.21 8.40
C GLU A 77 -8.57 6.95 7.06
N GLY A 78 -7.65 5.99 7.02
CA GLY A 78 -6.88 5.74 5.80
C GLY A 78 -7.70 5.19 4.64
N LEU A 79 -8.82 4.51 4.91
CA LEU A 79 -9.73 3.98 3.87
C LEU A 79 -10.77 4.98 3.39
N GLU A 80 -10.90 6.15 4.03
CA GLU A 80 -11.92 7.13 3.68
C GLU A 80 -11.69 7.64 2.24
N GLY A 81 -12.70 7.47 1.38
CA GLY A 81 -12.66 7.91 0.00
C GLY A 81 -11.77 7.07 -0.94
N CYS A 82 -11.26 5.91 -0.51
CA CYS A 82 -10.51 5.02 -1.39
C CYS A 82 -11.40 4.27 -2.39
N ASP A 83 -10.98 4.22 -3.65
CA ASP A 83 -11.64 3.43 -4.71
C ASP A 83 -11.22 1.96 -4.67
N ILE A 84 -9.98 1.70 -4.23
CA ILE A 84 -9.34 0.38 -4.25
C ILE A 84 -8.64 0.12 -2.94
N VAL A 85 -8.75 -1.12 -2.45
CA VAL A 85 -7.99 -1.62 -1.30
C VAL A 85 -7.13 -2.80 -1.73
N MET A 86 -5.82 -2.67 -1.55
CA MET A 86 -4.81 -3.70 -1.79
C MET A 86 -4.30 -4.22 -0.45
N MET A 87 -4.73 -5.43 -0.07
CA MET A 87 -4.28 -6.07 1.17
C MET A 87 -2.94 -6.77 0.96
N LEU A 88 -1.99 -6.45 1.83
CA LEU A 88 -0.72 -7.16 1.95
C LEU A 88 -0.86 -8.24 3.03
N ARG A 89 -0.28 -9.40 2.75
CA ARG A 89 -0.16 -10.46 3.74
C ARG A 89 0.84 -10.05 4.82
N ILE A 90 0.45 -10.20 6.08
CA ILE A 90 1.38 -10.09 7.21
C ILE A 90 2.26 -11.34 7.22
N GLN A 91 3.57 -11.15 7.18
CA GLN A 91 4.56 -12.23 7.16
C GLN A 91 5.07 -12.49 8.57
N ASN A 92 4.26 -13.17 9.39
CA ASN A 92 4.61 -13.51 10.77
C ASN A 92 5.95 -14.24 10.88
N GLU A 93 6.34 -15.00 9.85
CA GLU A 93 7.61 -15.70 9.77
C GLU A 93 8.84 -14.77 9.70
N ARG A 94 8.65 -13.47 9.44
CA ARG A 94 9.73 -12.46 9.39
C ARG A 94 9.76 -11.57 10.64
N MET A 95 8.84 -11.82 11.57
CA MET A 95 8.56 -10.96 12.72
C MET A 95 9.21 -11.47 14.01
N GLU A 96 10.18 -12.40 13.94
CA GLU A 96 11.06 -12.75 15.07
C GLU A 96 11.90 -11.52 15.48
N GLY A 97 11.29 -10.60 16.23
CA GLY A 97 11.91 -9.37 16.74
C GLY A 97 11.06 -8.10 16.61
N ALA A 98 10.01 -8.11 15.79
CA ALA A 98 9.12 -6.96 15.63
C ALA A 98 7.79 -7.22 16.36
N LEU A 99 7.58 -6.50 17.46
CA LEU A 99 6.37 -6.54 18.28
C LEU A 99 5.15 -6.17 17.40
N ILE A 100 4.37 -7.16 16.98
CA ILE A 100 2.98 -6.92 16.56
C ILE A 100 2.20 -6.62 17.83
N PRO A 101 1.54 -5.45 17.96
CA PRO A 101 0.59 -5.23 19.03
C PRO A 101 -0.43 -6.37 19.02
N SER A 102 -0.58 -7.03 20.17
CA SER A 102 -1.46 -8.19 20.36
C SER A 102 -2.82 -7.96 19.69
N VAL A 103 -3.33 -9.01 19.02
CA VAL A 103 -4.70 -9.06 18.51
C VAL A 103 -5.65 -9.12 19.71
N ARG A 104 -5.95 -7.98 20.31
CA ARG A 104 -6.89 -7.87 21.42
C ARG A 104 -7.68 -6.59 21.34
#